data_AF-A0A3P3XGL8-F1
#
_entry.id   AF-A0A3P3XGL8-F1
#
_cell.length_a   1.000
_cell.length_b   1.000
_cell.length_c   1.000
_cell.angle_alpha   90.00
_cell.angle_beta   90.00
_cell.angle_gamma   90.00
#
_symmetry.space_group_name_H-M   'P 1'
#
loop_
_entity.id
_entity.type
_entity.pdbx_description
1 polymer ?
#
loop_
_entity_poly.entity_id
_entity_poly.type
_entity_poly.pdbx_seq_one_letter_code
_entity_poly.pdbx_strand_id
1 'polypeptide(L)' 'MPTLQVRDLPEDVYVQISYLAEKEHRSLAQESIVLLKEGIAAKLGNKERRRKLLEKMSDLTVDGKAFPDPVDLIREDRER' A
#
# COMPACT_ATOMS: atom_id res chain seq x y z
N MET A 1 30.26 2.30 -5.11
CA MET A 1 28.84 2.29 -4.72
C MET A 1 28.20 1.00 -5.25
N PRO A 2 27.23 0.40 -4.55
CA PRO A 2 26.50 -0.74 -5.10
C PRO A 2 25.74 -0.31 -6.36
N THR A 3 25.79 -1.14 -7.40
CA THR A 3 25.08 -0.91 -8.66
C THR A 3 23.96 -1.95 -8.80
N LEU A 4 22.78 -1.48 -9.20
CA LEU A 4 21.66 -2.34 -9.55
C LEU A 4 21.49 -2.32 -11.07
N GLN A 5 21.56 -3.50 -11.71
CA GLN A 5 21.27 -3.65 -13.13
C GLN A 5 19.98 -4.46 -13.30
N VAL A 6 19.06 -3.94 -14.10
CA VAL A 6 17.84 -4.65 -14.50
C VAL A 6 18.04 -5.12 -15.94
N ARG A 7 17.91 -6.43 -16.18
CA ARG A 7 17.96 -7.02 -17.52
C ARG A 7 16.54 -7.18 -18.05
N ASP A 8 16.41 -7.11 -19.38
CA ASP A 8 15.15 -7.32 -20.09
C ASP A 8 14.02 -6.40 -19.57
N LEU A 9 14.36 -5.12 -19.32
CA LEU A 9 13.40 -4.13 -18.87
C LEU A 9 12.34 -3.93 -19.97
N PRO A 10 11.04 -4.09 -19.66
CA PRO A 10 9.99 -3.83 -20.65
C PRO A 10 10.04 -2.40 -21.17
N GLU A 11 9.87 -2.24 -22.49
CA GLU A 11 9.95 -0.94 -23.17
C GLU A 11 8.95 0.07 -22.59
N ASP A 12 7.73 -0.38 -22.29
CA ASP A 12 6.68 0.45 -21.71
C ASP A 12 7.08 1.01 -20.34
N VAL A 13 7.80 0.24 -19.53
CA VAL A 13 8.32 0.69 -18.23
C VAL A 13 9.45 1.69 -18.43
N TYR A 14 10.37 1.43 -19.36
CA TYR A 14 11.46 2.36 -19.67
C TYR A 14 10.93 3.73 -20.12
N VAL A 15 9.95 3.75 -21.02
CA VAL A 15 9.31 4.98 -21.52
C VAL A 15 8.64 5.75 -20.39
N GLN A 16 7.93 5.06 -19.48
CA GLN A 16 7.28 5.70 -18.33
C GLN A 16 8.30 6.34 -17.37
N ILE A 17 9.38 5.65 -17.03
CA ILE A 17 10.42 6.20 -16.15
C ILE A 17 11.11 7.39 -16.83
N SER A 18 11.37 7.31 -18.13
CA SER A 18 11.99 8.40 -18.90
C SER A 18 11.11 9.65 -18.92
N TYR A 19 9.80 9.48 -19.16
CA TYR A 19 8.83 10.57 -19.12
C TYR A 19 8.78 11.26 -17.74
N LEU A 20 8.74 10.47 -16.66
CA LEU A 20 8.75 11.00 -15.29
C LEU A 20 10.05 11.75 -14.98
N ALA A 21 11.19 11.20 -15.42
CA ALA A 21 12.50 11.84 -15.24
C ALA A 21 12.57 13.21 -15.94
N GLU A 22 12.09 13.30 -17.19
CA GLU A 22 12.01 14.57 -17.91
C GLU A 22 11.10 15.58 -17.22
N LYS A 23 9.90 15.14 -16.80
CA LYS A 23 8.91 15.97 -16.12
C LYS A 23 9.44 16.55 -14.81
N GLU A 24 10.20 15.76 -14.06
CA GLU A 24 10.78 16.16 -12.76
C GLU A 24 12.18 16.79 -12.89
N HIS A 25 12.67 17.00 -14.13
CA HIS A 25 14.00 17.51 -14.44
C HIS A 25 15.14 16.74 -13.75
N ARG A 26 15.04 15.41 -13.76
CA ARG A 26 15.99 14.47 -13.14
C ARG A 26 16.64 13.59 -14.19
N SER A 27 17.80 13.03 -13.85
CA SER A 27 18.36 11.93 -14.64
C SER A 27 17.55 10.65 -14.43
N LEU A 28 17.60 9.74 -15.40
CA LEU A 28 16.93 8.43 -15.31
C LEU A 28 17.34 7.65 -14.05
N ALA A 29 18.62 7.73 -13.66
CA ALA A 29 19.14 7.10 -12.46
C ALA A 29 18.55 7.72 -11.18
N GLN A 30 18.44 9.05 -11.13
CA GLN A 30 17.83 9.74 -9.99
C GLN A 30 16.35 9.38 -9.85
N GLU A 31 15.60 9.42 -10.95
CA GLU A 31 14.17 9.09 -10.93
C GLU A 31 13.94 7.61 -10.56
N SER A 32 14.78 6.70 -11.07
CA SER A 32 14.75 5.29 -10.68
C SER A 32 14.93 5.12 -9.17
N ILE A 33 15.83 5.88 -8.53
CA ILE A 33 16.04 5.83 -7.07
C ILE A 33 14.79 6.32 -6.33
N VAL A 34 14.13 7.38 -6.80
CA VAL A 34 12.91 7.90 -6.20
C VAL A 34 11.79 6.86 -6.26
N LEU A 35 11.52 6.33 -7.45
CA LEU A 35 10.49 5.30 -7.67
C LEU A 35 10.75 4.04 -6.84
N LEU A 36 12.01 3.60 -6.73
CA LEU A 36 12.37 2.47 -5.88
C LEU A 36 12.09 2.76 -4.40
N LYS A 37 12.44 3.95 -3.90
CA LYS A 37 12.17 4.35 -2.51
C LYS A 37 10.68 4.40 -2.22
N GLU A 38 9.90 5.00 -3.11
CA GLU A 38 8.45 5.09 -2.99
C GLU A 38 7.79 3.71 -3.04
N GLY A 39 8.23 2.84 -3.96
CA GLY A 39 7.76 1.46 -4.05
C GLY A 39 8.07 0.64 -2.79
N ILE A 40 9.28 0.79 -2.23
CA ILE A 40 9.65 0.16 -0.95
C ILE A 40 8.78 0.69 0.18
N ALA A 41 8.61 2.02 0.28
CA ALA A 41 7.78 2.66 1.29
C ALA A 41 6.31 2.24 1.18
N ALA A 42 5.76 2.10 -0.03
CA ALA A 42 4.40 1.63 -0.25
C ALA A 42 4.23 0.16 0.17
N LYS A 43 5.19 -0.72 -0.17
CA LYS A 43 5.15 -2.14 0.21
C LYS A 43 5.30 -2.34 1.71
N LEU A 44 6.27 -1.67 2.33
CA LEU A 44 6.51 -1.75 3.77
C LEU A 44 5.39 -1.04 4.54
N GLY A 45 5.03 0.17 4.12
CA GLY A 45 4.01 1.01 4.76
C GLY A 45 2.63 0.37 4.78
N ASN A 46 2.18 -0.31 3.71
CA ASN A 46 0.86 -0.95 3.72
C ASN A 46 0.82 -2.22 4.57
N LYS A 47 1.85 -3.05 4.53
CA LYS A 47 1.92 -4.26 5.36
C LYS A 47 2.06 -3.88 6.84
N GLU A 48 2.93 -2.94 7.14
CA GLU A 48 3.24 -2.52 8.51
C GLU A 48 2.15 -1.62 9.10
N ARG A 49 1.51 -0.75 8.31
CA ARG A 49 0.28 -0.04 8.76
C ARG A 49 -0.81 -1.03 9.08
N ARG A 50 -1.09 -1.99 8.20
CA ARG A 50 -2.13 -3.00 8.43
C ARG A 50 -1.82 -3.85 9.65
N ARG A 51 -0.57 -4.28 9.84
CA ARG A 51 -0.12 -4.99 11.03
C ARG A 51 -0.39 -4.18 12.30
N LYS A 52 0.06 -2.91 12.34
CA LYS A 52 -0.19 -2.00 13.47
C LYS A 52 -1.66 -1.72 13.72
N LEU A 53 -2.49 -1.68 12.68
CA LEU A 53 -3.94 -1.48 12.80
C LEU A 53 -4.59 -2.72 13.43
N LEU A 54 -4.22 -3.93 12.99
CA LEU A 54 -4.67 -5.18 13.58
C LEU A 54 -4.21 -5.35 15.03
N GLU A 55 -2.98 -4.94 15.38
CA GLU A 55 -2.50 -4.94 16.77
C GLU A 55 -3.32 -4.00 17.67
N LYS A 56 -3.58 -2.78 17.19
CA LYS A 56 -4.47 -1.85 17.91
C LYS A 56 -5.88 -2.41 18.08
N MET A 57 -6.36 -3.20 17.12
CA MET A 57 -7.66 -3.85 17.19
C MET A 57 -7.66 -5.06 18.13
N SER A 58 -6.56 -5.80 18.26
CA SER A 58 -6.47 -6.88 19.24
C SER A 58 -6.44 -6.38 20.68
N ASP A 59 -5.98 -5.15 20.89
CA ASP A 59 -6.02 -4.49 22.20
C ASP A 59 -7.43 -3.99 22.57
N LEU A 60 -8.36 -3.94 21.61
CA LEU A 60 -9.77 -3.69 21.90
C LEU A 60 -10.33 -4.95 22.54
N THR A 61 -10.45 -4.96 23.87
CA THR A 61 -11.13 -6.00 24.64
C THR A 61 -12.64 -5.91 24.44
N VAL A 62 -13.09 -6.03 23.18
CA VAL A 62 -14.49 -6.06 22.80
C VAL A 62 -14.88 -7.52 22.63
N ASP A 63 -15.71 -8.01 23.55
CA ASP A 63 -16.29 -9.34 23.40
C ASP A 63 -17.40 -9.28 22.34
N GLY A 64 -17.05 -9.69 21.11
CA GLY A 64 -17.99 -9.73 19.99
C GLY A 64 -19.20 -10.65 20.22
N LYS A 65 -19.14 -11.57 21.20
CA LYS A 65 -20.27 -12.43 21.56
C LYS A 65 -21.31 -11.73 22.44
N ALA A 66 -20.98 -10.58 23.02
CA ALA A 66 -21.91 -9.77 23.80
C ALA A 66 -22.86 -8.95 22.92
N PHE A 67 -22.61 -8.88 21.61
CA PHE A 67 -23.47 -8.18 20.65
C PHE A 67 -24.42 -9.15 19.93
N PRO A 68 -25.63 -8.69 19.56
CA PRO A 68 -26.57 -9.49 18.77
C PRO A 68 -25.98 -9.89 17.42
N ASP A 69 -26.52 -10.95 16.81
CA ASP A 69 -26.14 -11.31 15.45
C ASP A 69 -26.41 -10.11 14.51
N PRO A 70 -25.42 -9.69 13.71
CA PRO A 70 -25.62 -8.64 12.71
C PRO A 70 -26.85 -8.84 11.81
N VAL A 71 -27.23 -10.10 11.56
CA VAL A 71 -28.43 -10.44 10.78
C VAL A 71 -29.71 -10.00 11.48
N ASP A 72 -29.77 -10.11 12.81
CA ASP A 72 -30.94 -9.70 13.59
C ASP A 72 -31.07 -8.17 13.62
N LEU A 73 -29.94 -7.46 13.73
CA LEU A 73 -29.90 -5.99 13.68
C LEU A 73 -30.39 -5.43 12.35
N ILE A 74 -30.04 -6.07 11.22
CA ILE A 74 -30.48 -5.65 9.88
C ILE A 74 -31.98 -5.89 9.67
N ARG A 75 -32.55 -6.94 10.30
CA ARG A 75 -33.98 -7.24 10.21
C ARG A 75 -34.81 -6.24 11.02
N GLU A 76 -34.38 -5.87 12.23
CA GLU A 76 -35.05 -4.87 13.06
C GLU A 76 -35.19 -3.50 12.35
N ASP A 77 -34.17 -3.08 11.60
CA ASP A 77 -34.17 -1.79 10.90
C ASP A 77 -35.08 -1.78 9.66
N ARG A 78 -35.42 -2.96 9.11
CA ARG A 78 -36.32 -3.10 7.95
C ARG A 78 -37.81 -3.11 8.33
N GLU A 79 -38.14 -3.45 9.56
CA GLU A 79 -39.53 -3.50 10.06
C GLU A 79 -39.96 -2.22 10.82
N ARG A 80 -39.14 -1.17 10.78
CA ARG A 80 -39.45 0.16 11.32
C ARG A 80 -39.98 1.14 10.29
#